data_AF-A0A937FAS6-F1
#
_entry.id   AF-A0A937FAS6-F1
#
_cell.length_a   1.000
_cell.length_b   1.000
_cell.length_c   1.000
_cell.angle_alpha   90.00
_cell.angle_beta   90.00
_cell.angle_gamma   90.00
#
_symmetry.space_group_name_H-M   'P 1'
#
loop_
_entity.id
_entity.type
_entity.pdbx_description
1 polymer ?
#
loop_
_entity_poly.entity_id
_entity_poly.type
_entity_poly.pdbx_seq_one_letter_code
_entity_poly.pdbx_strand_id
1 'polypeptide(L)'
;MKKAITQYLVGVAMLLFAIYQIYRQDYWEFSLYITAGMAFIVMGLIKNKALPVGYSRLLNSVSWILIIMAGLLFLFLIQTES
;
A
#
# COMPACT_ATOMS: atom_id res chain seq x y z
N MET A 1 9.89 14.36 -9.96
CA MET A 1 8.74 13.93 -10.78
C MET A 1 8.76 12.46 -11.18
N LYS A 2 9.77 11.92 -11.90
CA LYS A 2 9.78 10.50 -12.36
C LYS A 2 9.58 9.45 -11.25
N LYS A 3 10.16 9.64 -10.05
CA LYS A 3 10.12 8.64 -8.95
C LYS A 3 8.76 8.51 -8.23
N ALA A 4 7.87 9.50 -8.35
CA ALA A 4 6.56 9.45 -7.69
C ALA A 4 5.52 8.74 -8.57
N ILE A 5 5.62 8.88 -9.89
CA ILE A 5 4.75 8.18 -10.86
C ILE A 5 4.84 6.67 -10.68
N THR A 6 6.05 6.12 -10.49
CA THR A 6 6.21 4.67 -10.23
C THR A 6 5.44 4.21 -8.99
N GLN A 7 5.41 5.02 -7.94
CA GLN A 7 4.70 4.67 -6.71
C GLN A 7 3.19 4.65 -6.93
N TYR A 8 2.64 5.60 -7.68
CA TYR A 8 1.23 5.56 -8.05
C TYR A 8 0.90 4.38 -8.95
N LEU A 9 1.76 4.05 -9.93
CA LEU A 9 1.53 2.90 -10.81
C LEU A 9 1.52 1.59 -10.02
N VAL A 10 2.50 1.39 -9.13
CA VAL A 10 2.55 0.22 -8.25
C VAL A 10 1.33 0.20 -7.32
N GLY A 11 0.97 1.33 -6.73
CA GLY A 11 -0.20 1.45 -5.87
C GLY A 11 -1.50 1.09 -6.58
N VAL A 12 -1.72 1.62 -7.79
CA VAL A 12 -2.89 1.29 -8.61
C VAL A 12 -2.90 -0.18 -9.02
N ALA A 13 -1.76 -0.75 -9.41
CA ALA A 13 -1.67 -2.17 -9.73
C ALA A 13 -2.07 -3.04 -8.53
N MET A 14 -1.58 -2.73 -7.33
CA MET A 14 -1.96 -3.43 -6.10
C MET A 14 -3.45 -3.28 -5.78
N LEU A 15 -4.06 -2.11 -6.01
CA LEU A 15 -5.51 -1.93 -5.85
C LEU A 15 -6.31 -2.81 -6.84
N LEU A 16 -5.85 -2.95 -8.08
CA LEU A 16 -6.47 -3.85 -9.06
C LEU A 16 -6.39 -5.32 -8.60
N PHE A 17 -5.23 -5.73 -8.07
CA PHE A 17 -5.10 -7.07 -7.48
C PHE A 17 -5.99 -7.25 -6.25
N ALA A 18 -6.12 -6.24 -5.39
CA ALA A 18 -7.04 -6.30 -4.25
C ALA A 18 -8.48 -6.54 -4.74
N ILE A 19 -8.94 -5.77 -5.73
CA ILE A 19 -10.28 -5.96 -6.32
C ILE A 19 -10.45 -7.37 -6.87
N TYR A 20 -9.42 -7.91 -7.55
CA TYR A 20 -9.44 -9.29 -8.04
C TYR A 20 -9.61 -10.32 -6.91
N GLN A 21 -8.94 -10.13 -5.77
CA GLN A 21 -9.04 -11.07 -4.65
C GLN A 21 -10.42 -11.08 -3.96
N ILE A 22 -11.17 -9.97 -4.02
CA ILE A 22 -12.56 -9.97 -3.58
C ILE A 22 -13.39 -11.00 -4.37
N TYR A 23 -13.16 -11.11 -5.69
CA TYR A 23 -13.84 -12.11 -6.52
C TYR A 23 -13.44 -13.54 -6.17
N ARG A 24 -12.19 -13.75 -5.73
CA ARG A 24 -11.70 -15.06 -5.25
C ARG A 24 -12.08 -15.38 -3.81
N GLN A 25 -12.73 -14.45 -3.10
CA GLN A 25 -13.04 -14.58 -1.68
C GLN A 25 -11.79 -14.76 -0.80
N ASP A 26 -10.62 -14.33 -1.29
CA ASP A 26 -9.38 -14.36 -0.52
C ASP A 26 -9.19 -13.03 0.21
N TYR A 27 -9.74 -12.97 1.42
CA TYR A 27 -9.74 -11.77 2.24
C TYR A 27 -8.36 -11.44 2.82
N TRP A 28 -7.47 -12.42 2.93
CA TRP A 28 -6.11 -12.21 3.45
C TRP A 28 -5.22 -11.60 2.37
N GLU A 29 -5.21 -12.16 1.16
CA GLU A 29 -4.50 -11.57 0.02
C GLU A 29 -5.11 -10.21 -0.36
N PHE A 30 -6.44 -10.05 -0.28
CA PHE A 30 -7.10 -8.75 -0.41
C PHE A 30 -6.52 -7.72 0.57
N SER A 31 -6.45 -8.08 1.86
CA SER A 31 -5.95 -7.21 2.93
C SER A 31 -4.49 -6.84 2.69
N LEU A 32 -3.68 -7.77 2.21
CA LEU A 32 -2.28 -7.51 1.83
C LEU A 32 -2.21 -6.48 0.68
N TYR A 33 -2.93 -6.72 -0.42
CA TYR A 33 -2.84 -5.87 -1.60
C TYR A 33 -3.45 -4.49 -1.39
N ILE A 34 -4.54 -4.37 -0.64
CA ILE A 34 -5.16 -3.08 -0.34
C ILE A 34 -4.24 -2.23 0.55
N THR A 35 -3.62 -2.83 1.57
CA THR A 35 -2.69 -2.12 2.47
C THR A 35 -1.39 -1.74 1.77
N ALA A 36 -0.81 -2.64 0.98
CA ALA A 36 0.35 -2.36 0.15
C ALA A 36 0.06 -1.25 -0.89
N GLY A 37 -1.07 -1.33 -1.59
CA GLY A 37 -1.49 -0.35 -2.58
C GLY A 37 -1.64 1.05 -1.98
N MET A 38 -2.33 1.15 -0.83
CA MET A 38 -2.44 2.41 -0.08
C MET A 38 -1.07 2.93 0.37
N ALA A 39 -0.16 2.06 0.85
CA ALA A 39 1.18 2.47 1.27
C ALA A 39 1.94 3.17 0.14
N PHE A 40 1.91 2.60 -1.07
CA PHE A 40 2.58 3.16 -2.24
C PHE A 40 1.95 4.50 -2.70
N ILE A 41 0.62 4.62 -2.65
CA ILE A 41 -0.09 5.86 -2.99
C ILE A 41 0.27 6.97 -1.99
N VAL A 42 0.22 6.69 -0.69
CA VAL A 42 0.60 7.65 0.38
C VAL A 42 2.05 8.08 0.23
N MET A 43 2.96 7.14 -0.06
CA MET A 43 4.37 7.45 -0.33
C MET A 43 4.54 8.35 -1.59
N GLY A 44 3.73 8.13 -2.62
CA GLY A 44 3.65 9.00 -3.81
C GLY A 44 3.21 10.43 -3.47
N LEU A 45 2.21 10.57 -2.59
CA LEU A 45 1.71 11.86 -2.13
C LEU A 45 2.77 12.63 -1.35
N ILE A 46 3.51 11.94 -0.47
CA ILE A 46 4.64 12.50 0.28
C ILE A 46 5.73 13.00 -0.69
N LYS A 47 6.15 12.16 -1.66
CA LYS A 47 7.22 12.53 -2.61
C LYS A 47 6.85 13.70 -3.51
N ASN A 48 5.59 13.83 -3.90
CA ASN A 48 5.13 14.94 -4.73
C ASN A 48 4.85 16.22 -3.93
N LYS A 49 5.01 16.22 -2.61
CA LYS A 49 4.61 17.33 -1.73
C LYS A 49 3.17 17.79 -2.04
N ALA A 50 2.30 16.83 -2.38
CA ALA A 50 0.94 17.11 -2.84
C ALA A 50 0.04 17.69 -1.72
N LEU A 51 0.50 17.62 -0.47
CA LEU A 51 -0.22 18.11 0.70
C LEU A 51 0.57 19.22 1.43
N PRO A 52 -0.13 20.12 2.14
CA PRO A 52 0.48 21.17 2.93
C PRO A 52 1.49 20.62 3.95
N VAL A 53 2.56 21.37 4.20
CA VAL A 53 3.73 20.96 5.01
C VAL A 53 3.34 20.41 6.40
N GLY A 54 2.25 20.89 6.99
CA GLY A 54 1.75 20.45 8.30
C GLY A 54 1.30 18.98 8.38
N TYR A 55 0.84 18.39 7.27
CA TYR A 55 0.34 17.01 7.25
C TYR A 55 1.40 15.97 6.90
N SER A 56 2.59 16.42 6.49
CA SER A 56 3.67 15.54 6.03
C SER A 56 4.11 14.52 7.10
N ARG A 57 4.14 14.93 8.37
CA ARG A 57 4.50 14.05 9.49
C ARG A 57 3.48 12.95 9.72
N LEU A 58 2.19 13.29 9.64
CA LEU A 58 1.09 12.35 9.80
C LEU A 58 1.06 11.35 8.63
N LEU A 59 1.20 11.83 7.38
CA LEU A 59 1.27 10.95 6.22
C LEU A 59 2.47 10.01 6.29
N ASN A 60 3.62 10.49 6.74
CA ASN A 60 4.79 9.64 6.90
C ASN A 60 4.53 8.52 7.92
N SER A 61 3.93 8.85 9.06
CA SER A 61 3.51 7.84 10.06
C SER A 61 2.50 6.84 9.48
N VAL A 62 1.49 7.30 8.77
CA VAL A 62 0.49 6.43 8.12
C VAL A 62 1.16 5.52 7.08
N SER A 63 2.07 6.05 6.27
CA SER A 63 2.83 5.26 5.29
C SER A 63 3.63 4.16 5.97
N TRP A 64 4.31 4.47 7.07
CA TRP A 64 5.08 3.46 7.81
C TRP A 64 4.20 2.39 8.43
N ILE A 65 3.05 2.76 9.01
CA ILE A 65 2.09 1.79 9.55
C ILE A 65 1.59 0.86 8.44
N LEU A 66 1.23 1.40 7.28
CA LEU A 66 0.76 0.60 6.14
C LEU A 66 1.85 -0.36 5.62
N ILE A 67 3.11 0.09 5.55
CA ILE A 67 4.24 -0.75 5.14
C ILE A 67 4.47 -1.89 6.14
N ILE A 68 4.46 -1.59 7.44
CA ILE A 68 4.64 -2.60 8.49
C ILE A 68 3.49 -3.60 8.45
N MET A 69 2.24 -3.14 8.35
CA MET A 69 1.08 -4.01 8.23
C MET A 69 1.16 -4.91 6.99
N ALA A 70 1.50 -4.36 5.83
CA ALA A 70 1.66 -5.14 4.60
C ALA A 70 2.78 -6.19 4.77
N GLY A 71 3.90 -5.82 5.40
CA GLY A 71 4.98 -6.77 5.70
C GLY A 71 4.55 -7.90 6.63
N LEU A 72 3.79 -7.59 7.68
CA LEU A 72 3.25 -8.60 8.61
C LEU A 72 2.24 -9.52 7.92
N LEU A 73 1.33 -8.97 7.11
CA LEU A 73 0.37 -9.74 6.32
C LEU A 73 1.07 -10.65 5.32
N PHE A 74 2.12 -10.17 4.67
CA PHE A 74 2.92 -10.95 3.74
C PHE A 74 3.61 -12.14 4.43
N LEU A 75 4.25 -11.90 5.57
CA LEU A 75 4.87 -12.97 6.36
C LEU A 75 3.83 -13.97 6.89
N PHE A 76 2.67 -13.49 7.32
CA PHE A 76 1.57 -14.32 7.76
C PHE A 76 1.08 -15.24 6.64
N LEU A 77 0.79 -14.67 5.46
CA LEU A 77 0.36 -15.43 4.28
C LEU A 77 1.38 -16.49 3.88
N ILE A 78 2.67 -16.11 3.80
CA ILE A 78 3.75 -17.08 3.53
C ILE A 78 3.68 -18.22 4.54
N GLN A 79 3.62 -17.92 5.84
CA GLN A 79 3.61 -18.95 6.86
C GLN A 79 2.38 -19.86 6.80
N THR A 80 1.21 -19.33 6.45
CA THR A 80 -0.04 -20.09 6.40
C THR A 80 -0.24 -20.87 5.11
N GLU A 81 0.39 -20.43 4.02
CA GLU A 81 0.31 -21.07 2.70
C GLU A 81 1.52 -21.98 2.40
N SER A 82 2.52 -22.02 3.30
CA SER A 82 3.66 -22.96 3.27
C SER A 82 3.29 -24.34 3.81
#